data_AF-A0A524NAB6-F1
#
_entry.id   AF-A0A524NAB6-F1
#
_cell.length_a   1.000
_cell.length_b   1.000
_cell.length_c   1.000
_cell.angle_alpha   90.00
_cell.angle_beta   90.00
_cell.angle_gamma   90.00
#
_symmetry.space_group_name_H-M   'P 1'
#
loop_
_entity.id
_entity.type
_entity.pdbx_description
1 polymer ?
#
loop_
_entity_poly.entity_id
_entity_poly.type
_entity_poly.pdbx_seq_one_letter_code
_entity_poly.pdbx_strand_id
1 'polypeptide(L)' 'KKDPPNILFVFADDQCYNTIRELGNEEVFTPTLDEMARHGTVFTTAFNMGGWHGAICVASRTMFNTGRFLWRANTL' A
#
# COMPACT_ATOMS: atom_id res chain seq x y z
N LYS A 1 -7.67 -18.81 26.18
CA LYS A 1 -7.29 -17.49 25.59
C LYS A 1 -7.04 -17.73 24.11
N LYS A 2 -7.49 -16.84 23.22
CA LYS A 2 -7.20 -16.93 21.79
C LYS A 2 -5.81 -16.33 21.56
N ASP A 3 -4.97 -17.00 20.77
CA ASP A 3 -3.68 -16.45 20.40
C ASP A 3 -3.86 -15.14 19.62
N PRO A 4 -2.95 -14.16 19.77
CA PRO A 4 -3.00 -12.95 18.96
C PRO A 4 -2.87 -13.31 17.47
N PRO A 5 -3.54 -12.58 16.58
CA PRO A 5 -3.42 -12.83 15.14
C PRO A 5 -2.01 -12.49 14.67
N ASN A 6 -1.52 -13.24 13.69
CA ASN A 6 -0.33 -12.87 12.94
C ASN A 6 -0.65 -11.68 12.02
N ILE A 7 0.27 -10.74 11.88
CA ILE A 7 0.15 -9.58 10.99
C ILE A 7 1.16 -9.74 9.85
N LEU A 8 0.68 -9.86 8.61
CA LEU A 8 1.49 -9.88 7.40
C LEU A 8 1.28 -8.57 6.64
N PHE A 9 2.36 -7.83 6.40
CA PHE A 9 2.34 -6.64 5.54
C PHE A 9 3.08 -6.93 4.23
N VAL A 10 2.40 -6.74 3.10
CA VAL A 10 2.98 -6.87 1.76
C VAL A 10 3.04 -5.49 1.13
N PHE A 11 4.26 -5.02 0.82
CA PHE A 11 4.48 -3.70 0.21
C PHE A 11 5.03 -3.85 -1.20
N ALA A 12 4.19 -3.64 -2.21
CA ALA A 12 4.61 -3.64 -3.61
C ALA A 12 5.33 -2.32 -3.96
N ASP A 13 6.40 -2.41 -4.76
CA ASP A 13 7.11 -1.24 -5.29
C ASP A 13 6.48 -0.81 -6.62
N ASP A 14 6.29 0.50 -6.80
CA ASP A 14 5.76 1.12 -8.02
C ASP A 14 4.43 0.55 -8.57
N GLN A 15 3.63 -0.15 -7.74
CA GLN A 15 2.32 -0.62 -8.14
C GLN A 15 1.34 0.56 -8.29
N CYS A 16 0.81 0.76 -9.50
CA CYS A 16 -0.19 1.79 -9.77
C CYS A 16 -1.57 1.42 -9.18
N TYR A 17 -2.39 2.43 -8.87
CA TYR A 17 -3.69 2.23 -8.24
C TYR A 17 -4.68 1.42 -9.09
N ASN A 18 -4.50 1.39 -10.42
CA ASN A 18 -5.38 0.73 -11.38
C ASN A 18 -4.88 -0.65 -11.83
N THR A 19 -4.02 -1.33 -11.06
CA THR A 19 -3.43 -2.61 -11.47
C THR A 19 -4.06 -3.84 -10.79
N ILE A 20 -5.29 -3.73 -10.30
CA ILE A 20 -6.04 -4.88 -9.76
C ILE A 20 -7.33 -4.99 -10.57
N ARG A 21 -7.56 -6.16 -11.18
CA ARG A 21 -8.69 -6.38 -12.09
C ARG A 21 -10.03 -6.15 -11.40
N GLU A 22 -10.20 -6.71 -10.21
CA GLU A 22 -11.43 -6.55 -9.41
C GLU A 22 -11.77 -5.07 -9.13
N LEU A 23 -10.79 -4.16 -9.23
CA LEU A 23 -10.97 -2.72 -9.02
C LEU A 23 -11.25 -1.93 -10.31
N GLY A 24 -11.59 -2.61 -11.40
CA GLY A 24 -12.09 -2.00 -12.64
C GLY A 24 -11.09 -1.93 -13.79
N ASN A 25 -10.00 -2.71 -13.76
CA ASN A 25 -9.08 -2.83 -14.90
C ASN A 25 -9.20 -4.21 -15.57
N GLU A 26 -9.93 -4.29 -16.68
CA GLU A 26 -10.17 -5.56 -17.39
C GLU A 26 -8.91 -6.13 -18.09
N GLU A 27 -7.90 -5.31 -18.36
CA GLU A 27 -6.67 -5.73 -19.07
C GLU A 27 -5.73 -6.53 -18.17
N VAL A 28 -5.67 -6.17 -16.89
CA VAL A 28 -4.74 -6.77 -15.93
C VAL A 28 -5.27 -8.13 -15.45
N PHE A 29 -4.39 -9.10 -15.17
CA PHE A 29 -4.77 -10.41 -14.63
C PHE A 29 -4.12 -10.62 -13.25
N THR A 30 -4.93 -10.55 -12.17
CA THR A 30 -4.47 -10.57 -10.78
C THR A 30 -5.29 -11.48 -9.86
N PRO A 31 -5.48 -12.77 -10.19
CA PRO A 31 -6.47 -13.62 -9.55
C PRO A 31 -6.37 -13.69 -8.02
N THR A 32 -5.16 -13.73 -7.45
CA THR A 32 -4.95 -13.74 -5.99
C THR A 32 -5.30 -12.41 -5.33
N LEU A 33 -4.95 -11.27 -5.94
CA LEU A 33 -5.33 -9.96 -5.40
C LEU A 33 -6.83 -9.70 -5.57
N ASP A 34 -7.43 -10.19 -6.66
CA ASP A 34 -8.87 -10.12 -6.90
C ASP A 34 -9.64 -10.89 -5.81
N GLU A 35 -9.17 -12.08 -5.43
CA GLU A 35 -9.73 -12.86 -4.33
C GLU A 35 -9.59 -12.12 -2.98
N MET A 36 -8.41 -11.55 -2.71
CA MET A 36 -8.17 -10.75 -1.50
C MET A 36 -9.11 -9.53 -1.44
N ALA A 37 -9.37 -8.86 -2.57
CA ALA A 37 -10.29 -7.74 -2.64
C ALA A 37 -11.74 -8.17 -2.34
N ARG A 38 -12.21 -9.30 -2.90
CA ARG A 38 -13.57 -9.83 -2.67
C ARG A 38 -13.80 -10.30 -1.23
N HIS A 39 -12.78 -10.85 -0.56
CA HIS A 39 -12.90 -11.37 0.80
C HIS A 39 -12.46 -10.38 1.89
N GLY A 40 -11.99 -9.19 1.49
CA GLY A 40 -11.37 -8.22 2.37
C GLY A 40 -12.07 -6.86 2.39
N THR A 41 -11.28 -5.83 2.67
CA THR A 41 -11.72 -4.44 2.61
C THR A 41 -10.75 -3.69 1.72
N VAL A 42 -11.28 -2.99 0.72
CA VAL A 42 -10.49 -2.19 -0.22
C VAL A 42 -10.61 -0.72 0.15
N PHE A 43 -9.48 -0.04 0.26
CA PHE A 43 -9.42 1.41 0.36
C PHE A 43 -9.19 1.99 -1.05
N THR A 44 -10.22 2.62 -1.62
CA THR A 44 -10.15 3.25 -2.95
C THR A 44 -9.46 4.62 -2.94
N THR A 45 -9.28 5.19 -1.74
CA THR A 45 -8.73 6.53 -1.52
C THR A 45 -7.63 6.45 -0.46
N ALA A 46 -6.52 5.80 -0.80
CA ALA A 46 -5.35 5.64 0.06
C ALA A 46 -4.09 6.19 -0.64
N PHE A 47 -3.34 7.04 0.07
CA PHE A 47 -2.21 7.77 -0.50
C PHE A 47 -0.98 7.71 0.41
N ASN A 48 0.21 7.64 -0.18
CA ASN A 48 1.41 8.11 0.50
C ASN A 48 1.45 9.65 0.43
N MET A 49 2.25 10.31 1.28
CA MET A 49 2.27 11.79 1.31
C MET A 49 3.12 12.43 0.22
N GLY A 50 3.67 11.65 -0.71
CA GLY A 50 4.53 12.13 -1.77
C GLY A 50 5.91 12.61 -1.29
N GLY A 51 6.43 13.62 -1.98
CA GLY A 51 7.80 14.12 -1.87
C GLY A 51 8.04 15.26 -2.86
N TRP A 52 9.19 15.93 -2.76
CA TRP A 52 9.55 17.04 -3.65
C TRP A 52 10.11 16.60 -5.00
N HIS A 53 10.34 15.30 -5.19
CA HIS A 53 10.88 14.70 -6.40
C HIS A 53 10.22 13.35 -6.69
N GLY A 54 10.25 12.88 -7.94
CA GLY A 54 9.58 11.64 -8.36
C GLY A 54 10.09 10.35 -7.70
N ALA A 55 11.31 10.35 -7.14
CA ALA A 55 11.85 9.20 -6.41
C ALA A 55 11.29 9.11 -4.96
N ILE A 56 10.06 8.61 -4.80
CA ILE A 56 9.34 8.65 -3.51
C ILE A 56 9.61 7.41 -2.63
N CYS A 57 10.25 6.35 -3.13
CA CYS A 57 10.37 5.05 -2.46
C CYS A 57 10.89 5.15 -1.01
N VAL A 58 11.98 5.89 -0.79
CA VAL A 58 12.57 6.06 0.55
C VAL A 58 11.61 6.81 1.48
N ALA A 59 11.06 7.94 1.03
CA ALA A 59 10.11 8.71 1.82
C ALA A 59 8.87 7.88 2.17
N SER A 60 8.29 7.16 1.20
CA SER A 60 7.13 6.28 1.37
C SER A 60 7.38 5.22 2.44
N ARG A 61 8.51 4.51 2.35
CA ARG A 61 8.89 3.46 3.30
C ARG A 61 9.17 4.01 4.69
N THR A 62 9.82 5.17 4.81
CA THR A 62 10.05 5.83 6.11
C THR A 62 8.72 6.21 6.77
N MET A 63 7.83 6.87 6.03
CA MET A 63 6.50 7.24 6.56
C MET A 63 5.70 6.03 7.02
N PHE A 64 5.73 4.94 6.25
CA PHE A 64 5.06 3.70 6.60
C PHE A 64 5.62 3.07 7.88
N ASN A 65 6.94 2.90 7.97
CA ASN A 65 7.58 2.22 9.09
C ASN A 65 7.53 3.03 10.40
N THR A 66 7.55 4.36 10.31
CA THR A 66 7.65 5.23 11.49
C THR A 66 6.30 5.82 11.90
N GLY A 67 5.28 5.73 11.04
CA GLY A 67 3.99 6.42 11.23
C GLY A 67 4.11 7.94 11.30
N ARG A 68 5.19 8.53 10.76
CA ARG A 68 5.46 9.97 10.84
C ARG A 68 5.12 10.65 9.52
N PHE A 69 4.64 11.88 9.62
CA PHE A 69 4.47 12.74 8.46
C PHE A 69 5.77 12.95 7.70
N LEU A 70 5.71 13.07 6.37
CA LEU A 70 6.83 13.36 5.47
C LEU A 70 7.77 14.44 6.02
N TRP A 71 7.17 15.53 6.51
CA TRP A 71 7.83 16.70 7.09
C TRP A 71 8.70 16.41 8.33
N ARG A 72 8.51 15.23 8.94
CA ARG A 72 9.23 14.75 10.13
C ARG A 72 9.93 13.42 9.89
N ALA A 73 9.87 12.88 8.66
CA ALA A 73 10.41 11.57 8.34
C ALA A 73 11.95 11.52 8.37
N ASN A 74 12.62 12.66 8.15
CA ASN A 74 14.09 12.79 8.14
C ASN A 74 14.73 13.06 9.52
N THR A 75 13.92 13.21 10.58
CA THR A 75 14.42 13.59 11.92
C THR A 75 14.67 12.38 12.82
N LEU A 76 14.95 11.23 12.22
CA LEU A 76 15.37 10.01 12.90
C LEU A 76 16.88 9.84 12.79
#